data_AF-A0A2S4K855-F1
#
_entry.id   AF-A0A2S4K855-F1
#
_cell.length_a   1.000
_cell.length_b   1.000
_cell.length_c   1.000
_cell.angle_alpha   90.00
_cell.angle_beta   90.00
_cell.angle_gamma   90.00
#
_symmetry.space_group_name_H-M   'P 1'
#
loop_
_entity.id
_entity.type
_entity.pdbx_description
1 polymer ?
#
loop_
_entity_poly.entity_id
_entity_poly.type
_entity_poly.pdbx_seq_one_letter_code
_entity_poly.pdbx_strand_id
1 'polypeptide(L)'
;MSSPAMRAKIAKARAEAPRELPKARLCAEAILAAIDGEEAILQALQLLKHGLGNNWSITTAMQYMSGRKGEFAADCADPQEKPRLYLAHLIAKQVCSENGLGAVTSPDGIDVAKLKALSQAVKDQLQ
;
A
#
# COMPACT_ATOMS: atom_id res chain seq x y z
N MET A 1 20.01 3.22 -17.58
CA MET A 1 20.32 1.78 -17.38
C MET A 1 20.64 1.55 -15.91
N SER A 2 19.94 0.63 -15.24
CA SER A 2 20.11 0.36 -13.80
C SER A 2 21.37 -0.49 -13.53
N SER A 3 22.17 -0.11 -12.53
CA SER A 3 23.41 -0.82 -12.18
C SER A 3 23.15 -2.28 -11.75
N PRO A 4 24.13 -3.20 -11.89
CA PRO A 4 23.98 -4.59 -11.45
C PRO A 4 23.59 -4.73 -9.97
N ALA A 5 24.14 -3.88 -9.11
CA ALA A 5 23.80 -3.85 -7.68
C ALA A 5 22.34 -3.42 -7.43
N MET A 6 21.83 -2.47 -8.22
CA MET A 6 20.42 -2.06 -8.14
C MET A 6 19.49 -3.18 -8.61
N ARG A 7 19.86 -3.89 -9.69
CA ARG A 7 19.11 -5.06 -10.18
C ARG A 7 19.07 -6.19 -9.15
N ALA A 8 20.19 -6.48 -8.49
CA ALA A 8 20.23 -7.49 -7.43
C ALA A 8 19.37 -7.11 -6.21
N LYS A 9 19.36 -5.83 -5.81
CA LYS A 9 18.47 -5.34 -4.74
C LYS A 9 16.99 -5.47 -5.11
N ILE A 10 16.62 -5.13 -6.35
CA ILE A 10 15.25 -5.29 -6.86
C ILE A 10 14.85 -6.77 -6.88
N ALA A 11 15.73 -7.66 -7.36
CA ALA A 11 15.47 -9.09 -7.39
C ALA A 11 15.28 -9.69 -5.99
N LYS A 12 16.14 -9.29 -5.03
CA LYS A 12 16.02 -9.72 -3.63
C LYS A 12 14.71 -9.21 -3.01
N ALA A 13 14.38 -7.94 -3.19
CA ALA A 13 13.14 -7.37 -2.68
C ALA A 13 11.92 -8.09 -3.30
N ARG A 14 11.96 -8.42 -4.60
CA ARG A 14 10.89 -9.20 -5.26
C ARG A 14 10.76 -10.61 -4.70
N ALA A 15 11.86 -11.24 -4.30
CA ALA A 15 11.82 -12.55 -3.64
C ALA A 15 11.21 -12.49 -2.23
N GLU A 16 11.30 -11.34 -1.55
CA GLU A 16 10.69 -11.11 -0.23
C GLU A 16 9.22 -10.68 -0.34
N ALA A 17 8.78 -10.17 -1.50
CA ALA A 17 7.43 -9.66 -1.73
C ALA A 17 6.30 -10.64 -1.36
N PRO A 18 6.36 -11.96 -1.64
CA PRO A 18 5.30 -12.89 -1.24
C PRO A 18 5.04 -12.94 0.27
N ARG A 19 6.02 -12.58 1.10
CA ARG A 19 5.87 -12.52 2.57
C ARG A 19 5.29 -11.19 3.04
N GLU A 20 5.58 -10.10 2.33
CA GLU A 20 5.11 -8.75 2.68
C GLU A 20 3.73 -8.44 2.08
N LEU A 21 3.36 -9.06 0.96
CA LEU A 21 2.09 -8.83 0.26
C LEU A 21 0.84 -9.15 1.11
N PRO A 22 0.75 -10.28 1.84
CA PRO A 22 -0.41 -10.56 2.69
C PRO A 22 -0.61 -9.48 3.77
N LYS A 23 0.50 -8.99 4.34
CA LYS A 23 0.49 -7.91 5.31
C LYS A 23 0.04 -6.59 4.70
N ALA A 24 0.56 -6.24 3.52
CA ALA A 24 0.15 -5.05 2.78
C ALA A 24 -1.34 -5.08 2.41
N ARG A 25 -1.87 -6.23 2.01
CA ARG A 25 -3.30 -6.42 1.73
C ARG A 25 -4.15 -6.12 2.96
N LEU A 26 -3.84 -6.72 4.12
CA LEU A 26 -4.57 -6.45 5.36
C LEU A 26 -4.51 -4.98 5.78
N CYS A 27 -3.33 -4.34 5.65
CA CYS A 27 -3.18 -2.92 5.97
C CYS A 27 -3.98 -2.04 5.01
N ALA A 28 -3.93 -2.33 3.71
CA ALA A 28 -4.68 -1.60 2.69
C ALA A 28 -6.19 -1.71 2.91
N GLU A 29 -6.66 -2.90 3.30
CA GLU A 29 -8.09 -3.12 3.55
C GLU A 29 -8.60 -2.32 4.74
N ALA A 30 -7.83 -2.25 5.84
CA ALA A 30 -8.15 -1.40 6.96
C ALA A 30 -8.21 0.10 6.60
N ILE A 31 -7.34 0.56 5.69
CA ILE A 31 -7.29 1.95 5.24
C ILE A 31 -8.46 2.27 4.32
N LEU A 32 -8.74 1.41 3.34
CA LEU A 32 -9.79 1.63 2.35
C LEU A 32 -11.19 1.47 2.93
N ALA A 33 -11.37 0.61 3.94
CA ALA A 33 -12.62 0.48 4.66
C ALA A 33 -13.10 1.81 5.28
N ALA A 34 -12.21 2.79 5.49
CA ALA A 34 -12.59 4.12 5.94
C ALA A 34 -13.47 4.89 4.94
N ILE A 35 -13.47 4.49 3.67
CA ILE A 35 -14.35 5.05 2.63
C ILE A 35 -15.78 4.52 2.80
N ASP A 36 -15.93 3.28 3.27
CA ASP A 36 -17.20 2.57 3.35
C ASP A 36 -17.94 2.79 4.68
N GLY A 37 -17.25 3.35 5.70
CA GLY A 37 -17.84 3.77 6.98
C GLY A 37 -17.40 2.94 8.18
N GLU A 38 -17.93 3.28 9.35
CA GLU A 38 -17.44 2.79 10.65
C GLU A 38 -17.48 1.26 10.79
N GLU A 39 -18.57 0.62 10.36
CA GLU A 39 -18.71 -0.83 10.48
C GLU A 39 -17.65 -1.58 9.65
N ALA A 40 -17.39 -1.10 8.42
CA ALA A 40 -16.35 -1.67 7.55
C ALA A 40 -14.96 -1.53 8.18
N ILE A 41 -14.66 -0.38 8.80
CA ILE A 41 -13.40 -0.16 9.52
C ILE A 41 -13.26 -1.19 10.64
N LEU A 42 -14.29 -1.38 11.47
CA LEU A 42 -14.23 -2.32 12.60
C LEU A 42 -13.98 -3.76 12.13
N GLN A 43 -14.66 -4.20 11.07
CA GLN A 43 -14.45 -5.51 10.47
C GLN A 43 -13.03 -5.66 9.92
N ALA A 44 -12.54 -4.67 9.16
CA ALA A 44 -11.19 -4.71 8.61
C ALA A 44 -10.11 -4.70 9.71
N LEU A 45 -10.34 -3.98 10.81
CA LEU A 45 -9.44 -4.00 11.98
C LEU A 45 -9.44 -5.35 12.70
N GLN A 46 -10.57 -6.05 12.77
CA GLN A 46 -10.60 -7.42 13.29
C GLN A 46 -9.76 -8.36 12.42
N LEU A 47 -9.90 -8.28 11.09
CA LEU A 47 -9.09 -9.07 10.15
C LEU A 47 -7.60 -8.74 10.26
N LEU A 48 -7.25 -7.46 10.37
CA LEU A 48 -5.88 -7.00 10.57
C LEU A 48 -5.26 -7.59 11.85
N LYS A 49 -5.98 -7.52 12.98
CA LYS A 49 -5.53 -8.06 14.26
C LYS A 49 -5.45 -9.58 14.26
N HIS A 50 -6.40 -10.25 13.60
CA HIS A 50 -6.36 -11.70 13.43
C HIS A 50 -5.14 -12.14 12.61
N GLY A 51 -4.83 -11.43 11.52
CA GLY A 51 -3.72 -11.78 10.63
C GLY A 51 -2.33 -11.39 11.15
N LEU A 52 -2.21 -10.28 11.89
CA LEU A 52 -0.90 -9.71 12.26
C LEU A 52 -0.68 -9.54 13.78
N GLY A 53 -1.70 -9.82 14.60
CA GLY A 53 -1.67 -9.74 16.05
C GLY A 53 -2.40 -8.52 16.63
N ASN A 54 -2.76 -8.60 17.92
CA ASN A 54 -3.61 -7.60 18.60
C ASN A 54 -3.01 -6.19 18.74
N ASN A 55 -1.70 -6.04 18.56
CA ASN A 55 -1.01 -4.75 18.63
C ASN A 55 -1.22 -3.87 17.38
N TRP A 56 -1.90 -4.40 16.36
CA TRP A 56 -2.20 -3.65 15.14
C TRP A 56 -3.41 -2.74 15.30
N SER A 57 -3.24 -1.51 14.86
CA SER A 57 -4.25 -0.45 14.77
C SER A 57 -4.28 0.15 13.37
N ILE A 58 -5.28 1.01 13.12
CA ILE A 58 -5.36 1.78 11.87
C ILE A 58 -4.10 2.66 11.68
N THR A 59 -3.59 3.25 12.76
CA THR A 59 -2.40 4.09 12.75
C THR A 59 -1.17 3.29 12.33
N THR A 60 -0.97 2.09 12.89
CA THR A 60 0.18 1.25 12.51
C THR A 60 0.06 0.70 11.09
N ALA A 61 -1.16 0.47 10.60
CA ALA A 61 -1.42 0.11 9.20
C ALA A 61 -1.04 1.28 8.26
N MET A 62 -1.47 2.50 8.56
CA MET A 62 -1.09 3.70 7.80
C MET A 62 0.42 3.96 7.83
N GLN A 63 1.07 3.82 8.99
CA GLN A 63 2.54 3.95 9.11
C GLN A 63 3.28 2.91 8.26
N TYR A 64 2.80 1.67 8.22
CA TYR A 64 3.38 0.63 7.36
C TYR A 64 3.19 0.97 5.88
N MET A 65 1.97 1.34 5.49
CA MET A 65 1.62 1.59 4.08
C MET A 65 2.20 2.88 3.53
N SER A 66 2.38 3.92 4.33
CA SER A 66 2.90 5.22 3.87
C SER A 66 4.38 5.20 3.46
N GLY A 67 5.15 4.22 3.96
CA GLY A 67 6.58 4.10 3.67
C GLY A 67 6.91 3.32 2.39
N ARG A 68 8.21 3.21 2.11
CA ARG A 68 8.74 2.47 0.94
C ARG A 68 8.32 0.99 0.89
N LYS A 69 8.06 0.38 2.05
CA LYS A 69 7.61 -1.03 2.10
C LYS A 69 6.20 -1.19 1.53
N GLY A 70 5.28 -0.28 1.87
CA GLY A 70 3.93 -0.26 1.31
C GLY A 70 3.93 0.01 -0.20
N GLU A 71 4.72 0.99 -0.64
CA GLU A 71 4.89 1.25 -2.07
C GLU A 71 5.45 0.04 -2.82
N PHE A 72 6.51 -0.58 -2.28
CA PHE A 72 7.15 -1.74 -2.89
C PHE A 72 6.21 -2.96 -2.95
N ALA A 73 5.42 -3.18 -1.90
CA ALA A 73 4.41 -4.23 -1.89
C ALA A 73 3.37 -3.99 -2.99
N ALA A 74 2.88 -2.77 -3.17
CA ALA A 74 1.98 -2.44 -4.28
C ALA A 74 2.65 -2.70 -5.64
N ASP A 75 3.93 -2.36 -5.82
CA ASP A 75 4.66 -2.59 -7.06
C ASP A 75 4.87 -4.08 -7.40
N CYS A 76 4.90 -4.95 -6.39
CA CYS A 76 5.05 -6.39 -6.55
C CYS A 76 3.74 -7.17 -6.61
N ALA A 77 2.61 -6.51 -6.34
CA ALA A 77 1.31 -7.13 -6.41
C ALA A 77 0.90 -7.45 -7.85
N ASP A 78 -0.08 -8.35 -7.98
CA ASP A 78 -0.67 -8.68 -9.27
C ASP A 78 -1.25 -7.42 -9.94
N PRO A 79 -1.25 -7.35 -11.28
CA PRO A 79 -1.69 -6.16 -12.01
C PRO A 79 -3.09 -5.65 -11.62
N GLN A 80 -3.99 -6.57 -11.24
CA GLN A 80 -5.37 -6.25 -10.82
C GLN A 80 -5.44 -5.65 -9.41
N GLU A 81 -4.56 -6.06 -8.49
CA GLU A 81 -4.53 -5.60 -7.11
C GLU A 81 -3.69 -4.33 -6.91
N LYS A 82 -2.67 -4.16 -7.76
CA LYS A 82 -1.68 -3.07 -7.68
C LYS A 82 -2.32 -1.67 -7.55
N PRO A 83 -3.33 -1.27 -8.36
CA PRO A 83 -3.97 0.04 -8.20
C PRO A 83 -4.63 0.23 -6.83
N ARG A 84 -5.30 -0.80 -6.31
CA ARG A 84 -5.95 -0.77 -4.99
C ARG A 84 -4.92 -0.58 -3.88
N LEU A 85 -3.83 -1.36 -3.91
CA LEU A 85 -2.76 -1.26 -2.92
C LEU A 85 -2.00 0.08 -3.03
N TYR A 86 -1.79 0.58 -4.25
CA TYR A 86 -1.14 1.86 -4.48
C TYR A 86 -2.02 3.03 -4.02
N LEU A 87 -3.35 2.97 -4.22
CA LEU A 87 -4.28 3.95 -3.66
C LEU A 87 -4.21 3.99 -2.13
N ALA A 88 -4.21 2.83 -1.47
CA ALA A 88 -4.07 2.75 -0.02
C ALA A 88 -2.74 3.33 0.47
N HIS A 89 -1.64 3.11 -0.27
CA HIS A 89 -0.35 3.74 -0.01
C HIS A 89 -0.44 5.27 -0.09
N LEU A 90 -1.10 5.83 -1.12
CA LEU A 90 -1.21 7.28 -1.28
C LEU A 90 -2.06 7.94 -0.18
N ILE A 91 -3.18 7.31 0.20
CA ILE A 91 -4.00 7.76 1.33
C ILE A 91 -3.16 7.76 2.61
N ALA A 92 -2.44 6.67 2.89
CA ALA A 92 -1.57 6.57 4.05
C ALA A 92 -0.46 7.63 4.03
N LYS A 93 0.17 7.84 2.88
CA LYS A 93 1.24 8.84 2.67
C LYS A 93 0.73 10.25 2.94
N GLN A 94 -0.43 10.62 2.40
CA GLN A 94 -1.07 11.92 2.67
C GLN A 94 -1.36 12.09 4.17
N VAL A 95 -2.12 11.17 4.76
CA VAL A 95 -2.55 11.25 6.16
C VAL A 95 -1.37 11.28 7.12
N CYS A 96 -0.36 10.42 6.92
CA CYS A 96 0.82 10.42 7.76
C CYS A 96 1.66 11.70 7.62
N SER A 97 1.73 12.28 6.42
CA SER A 97 2.44 13.55 6.21
C SER A 97 1.75 14.73 6.88
N GLU A 98 0.42 14.82 6.80
CA GLU A 98 -0.36 15.93 7.37
C GLU A 98 -0.41 15.87 8.90
N ASN A 99 -0.49 14.67 9.46
CA ASN A 99 -0.69 14.46 10.91
C ASN A 99 0.61 14.13 11.64
N GLY A 100 1.77 14.18 10.98
CA GLY A 100 3.06 13.87 11.58
C GLY A 100 3.17 12.44 12.11
N LEU A 101 2.40 11.49 11.57
CA LEU A 101 2.35 10.11 12.04
C LEU A 101 3.51 9.26 11.53
N GLY A 102 4.38 9.81 10.67
CA GLY A 102 5.60 9.15 10.18
C GLY A 102 6.51 10.10 9.41
N ALA A 103 7.75 9.67 9.15
CA ALA A 103 8.72 10.42 8.35
C ALA A 103 8.48 10.21 6.84
N VAL A 104 7.34 10.70 6.34
CA VAL A 104 6.93 10.58 4.94
C VAL A 104 6.57 11.93 4.35
N THR A 105 6.95 12.16 3.09
CA THR A 105 6.54 13.35 2.34
C THR A 105 5.13 13.20 1.83
N SER A 106 4.41 14.30 1.63
CA SER A 106 3.12 14.25 0.94
C SER A 106 3.26 13.70 -0.48
N PRO A 107 2.20 13.09 -1.04
CA PRO A 107 2.10 12.75 -2.45
C PRO A 107 2.44 13.91 -3.37
N ASP A 108 3.14 13.64 -4.47
CA ASP A 108 3.55 14.64 -5.47
C ASP A 108 3.03 14.33 -6.88
N GLY A 109 3.49 15.09 -7.88
CA GLY A 109 3.08 14.90 -9.28
C GLY A 109 3.50 13.55 -9.88
N ILE A 110 4.57 12.93 -9.38
CA ILE A 110 5.02 11.60 -9.81
C ILE A 110 4.04 10.55 -9.29
N ASP A 111 3.62 10.68 -8.04
CA ASP A 111 2.63 9.79 -7.42
C ASP A 111 1.29 9.81 -8.19
N VAL A 112 0.81 11.01 -8.55
CA VAL A 112 -0.42 11.18 -9.32
C VAL A 112 -0.31 10.56 -10.71
N ALA A 113 0.83 10.75 -11.40
CA ALA A 113 1.07 10.16 -12.71
C ALA A 113 1.07 8.62 -12.65
N LYS A 114 1.70 8.04 -11.62
CA LYS A 114 1.71 6.58 -11.40
C LYS A 114 0.30 6.04 -11.13
N LEU A 115 -0.48 6.70 -10.28
CA LEU A 115 -1.86 6.29 -10.01
C LEU A 115 -2.69 6.29 -11.31
N LYS A 116 -2.60 7.38 -12.10
CA LYS A 116 -3.32 7.50 -13.37
C LYS A 116 -2.97 6.38 -14.35
N ALA A 117 -1.69 6.03 -14.47
CA ALA A 117 -1.24 4.94 -15.33
C ALA A 117 -1.79 3.58 -14.88
N LEU A 118 -1.81 3.31 -13.57
CA LEU A 118 -2.35 2.08 -13.01
C LEU A 118 -3.87 1.98 -13.20
N SER A 119 -4.61 3.08 -12.99
CA SER A 119 -6.06 3.12 -13.22
C SER A 119 -6.42 2.90 -14.68
N GLN A 120 -5.65 3.48 -15.61
CA GLN A 120 -5.88 3.27 -17.05
C GLN A 120 -5.64 1.80 -17.44
N ALA A 121 -4.57 1.18 -16.93
CA ALA A 121 -4.28 -0.22 -17.22
C ALA A 121 -5.38 -1.18 -16.77
N VAL A 122 -6.06 -0.92 -15.64
CA VAL A 122 -7.25 -1.70 -15.24
C VAL A 122 -8.42 -1.47 -16.18
N LYS A 123 -8.67 -0.21 -16.56
CA LYS A 123 -9.76 0.14 -17.47
C LYS A 123 -9.61 -0.61 -18.79
N ASP A 124 -8.40 -0.70 -19.33
CA ASP A 124 -8.11 -1.39 -20.58
C ASP A 124 -8.29 -2.92 -20.48
N GLN A 125 -8.21 -3.52 -19.28
CA GLN A 125 -8.45 -4.95 -19.06
C GLN A 125 -9.94 -5.31 -18.96
N LEU A 126 -10.80 -4.33 -18.72
CA LEU A 126 -12.24 -4.52 -18.55
C LEU A 126 -13.04 -4.27 -19.84
N GLN A 127 -12.38 -3.79 -20.90
CA GLN A 127 -12.97 -3.53 -22.23
C GLN A 127 -12.67 -4.69 -23.17
#